data_AF-A0A925CXN4-F1
#
_entry.id   AF-A0A925CXN4-F1
#
_cell.length_a   1.000
_cell.length_b   1.000
_cell.length_c   1.000
_cell.angle_alpha   90.00
_cell.angle_beta   90.00
_cell.angle_gamma   90.00
#
_symmetry.space_group_name_H-M   'P 1'
#
loop_
_entity.id
_entity.type
_entity.pdbx_description
1 polymer ?
#
loop_
_entity_poly.entity_id
_entity_poly.type
_entity_poly.pdbx_seq_one_letter_code
_entity_poly.pdbx_strand_id
1 'polypeptide(L)'
;MYAIPDRFRKTENLHIVFWLIKDISWAMLWRPIGLIMLVPTITVALLITWQTRLLKSELYHNLAVVFWISANGYWMIVEFFWPDFDDLRYYSAIPFGIGIIFIAAYYLIILPNEKKRLSKSAVTVEVPNAFIDGSNKE
;
A
#
# COMPACT_ATOMS: atom_id res chain seq x y z
N MET A 1 6.05 3.81 -20.34
CA MET A 1 6.95 3.23 -19.33
C MET A 1 6.87 4.11 -18.10
N TYR A 2 6.14 3.72 -17.06
CA TYR A 2 6.05 4.49 -15.81
C TYR A 2 7.40 4.36 -15.09
N ALA A 3 8.29 5.34 -15.24
CA ALA A 3 9.54 5.38 -14.53
C ALA A 3 9.29 5.97 -13.13
N ILE A 4 9.15 5.11 -12.13
CA ILE A 4 9.14 5.52 -10.72
C ILE A 4 10.49 6.23 -10.46
N PRO A 5 10.51 7.49 -10.00
CA PRO A 5 11.75 8.22 -9.84
C PRO A 5 12.71 7.50 -8.88
N ASP A 6 14.02 7.46 -9.18
CA ASP A 6 15.01 6.67 -8.44
C ASP A 6 15.06 6.93 -6.93
N ARG A 7 14.60 8.10 -6.46
CA ARG A 7 14.49 8.41 -5.03
C ARG A 7 13.49 7.51 -4.30
N PHE A 8 12.37 7.16 -4.93
CA PHE A 8 11.36 6.28 -4.33
C PHE A 8 11.91 4.87 -4.13
N ARG A 9 12.65 4.36 -5.13
CA ARG A 9 13.29 3.03 -5.08
C ARG A 9 14.31 2.93 -3.93
N LYS A 10 15.07 4.00 -3.67
CA LYS A 10 16.02 4.02 -2.54
C LYS A 10 15.30 3.99 -1.19
N THR A 11 14.21 4.75 -1.04
CA THR A 11 13.41 4.75 0.19
C THR A 11 12.74 3.40 0.44
N GLU A 12 12.19 2.77 -0.60
CA GLU A 12 11.60 1.42 -0.53
C GLU A 12 12.64 0.35 -0.17
N ASN A 13 13.81 0.38 -0.79
CA ASN A 13 14.88 -0.56 -0.46
C ASN A 13 15.36 -0.40 0.98
N LEU A 14 15.52 0.84 1.44
CA LEU A 14 15.92 1.12 2.83
C LEU A 14 14.84 0.71 3.83
N HIS A 15 13.57 0.88 3.47
CA HIS A 15 12.43 0.42 4.26
C HIS A 15 12.50 -1.09 4.52
N ILE A 16 12.75 -1.89 3.47
CA ILE A 16 12.88 -3.35 3.57
C ILE A 16 14.03 -3.72 4.51
N VAL A 17 15.17 -3.01 4.43
CA VAL A 17 16.30 -3.25 5.33
C VAL A 17 15.94 -3.01 6.80
N PHE A 18 15.28 -1.88 7.12
CA PHE A 18 14.86 -1.62 8.50
C PHE A 18 13.84 -2.64 9.00
N TRP A 19 12.90 -3.04 8.14
CA TRP A 19 11.92 -4.05 8.46
C TRP A 19 12.56 -5.41 8.76
N LEU A 20 13.52 -5.86 7.95
CA LEU A 20 14.23 -7.12 8.19
C LEU A 20 15.01 -7.11 9.52
N ILE A 21 15.70 -6.01 9.84
CA ILE A 21 16.45 -5.90 11.10
C ILE A 21 15.49 -5.91 12.30
N LYS A 22 14.36 -5.21 12.19
CA LYS A 22 13.29 -5.23 13.21
C LYS A 22 12.76 -6.65 13.41
N ASP A 23 12.46 -7.38 12.33
CA ASP A 23 11.86 -8.72 12.41
C ASP A 23 12.85 -9.78 12.90
N ILE A 24 14.13 -9.69 12.54
CA ILE A 24 15.19 -10.53 13.15
C ILE A 24 15.29 -10.26 14.65
N SER A 25 15.23 -8.98 15.06
CA SER A 25 15.26 -8.61 16.47
C SER A 25 14.05 -9.17 17.22
N TRP A 26 12.88 -9.22 16.58
CA TRP A 26 11.69 -9.87 17.14
C TRP A 26 11.86 -11.38 17.25
N ALA A 27 12.33 -12.06 16.20
CA ALA A 27 12.55 -13.50 16.21
C ALA A 27 13.57 -13.95 17.28
N MET A 28 14.57 -13.11 17.56
CA MET A 28 15.57 -13.35 18.61
C MET A 28 15.15 -12.82 19.98
N LEU A 29 13.93 -12.26 20.11
CA LEU A 29 13.39 -11.63 21.33
C LEU A 29 14.28 -10.51 21.90
N TRP A 30 15.01 -9.80 21.04
CA TRP A 30 15.83 -8.64 21.39
C TRP A 30 14.97 -7.39 21.60
N ARG A 31 14.30 -7.35 22.77
CA ARG A 31 13.33 -6.32 23.16
C ARG A 31 13.75 -4.87 22.85
N PRO A 32 14.94 -4.37 23.28
CA PRO A 32 15.31 -2.97 23.06
C PRO A 32 15.55 -2.66 21.58
N ILE A 33 16.21 -3.56 20.84
CA ILE A 33 16.52 -3.35 19.41
C ILE A 33 15.24 -3.39 18.59
N GLY A 34 14.36 -4.37 18.86
CA GLY A 34 13.06 -4.48 18.17
C GLY A 34 12.20 -3.23 18.35
N LEU A 35 12.12 -2.69 19.58
CA LEU A 35 11.34 -1.48 19.86
C LEU A 35 11.95 -0.23 19.21
N ILE A 36 13.27 -0.07 19.27
CA ILE A 36 13.97 1.04 18.61
C ILE A 36 13.77 0.99 17.10
N MET A 37 13.84 -0.20 16.49
CA MET A 37 13.68 -0.39 15.05
C MET A 37 12.23 -0.33 14.57
N LEU A 38 11.24 -0.48 15.46
CA LEU A 38 9.84 -0.30 15.11
C LEU A 38 9.54 1.14 14.65
N VAL A 39 10.12 2.12 15.33
CA VAL A 39 9.93 3.55 15.05
C VAL A 39 10.38 3.93 13.62
N PRO A 40 11.64 3.68 13.19
CA PRO A 40 12.06 3.99 11.82
C PRO A 40 11.31 3.16 10.79
N THR A 41 10.93 1.91 11.10
CA THR A 41 10.17 1.06 10.16
C THR A 41 8.79 1.65 9.85
N ILE A 42 8.02 2.03 10.87
CA ILE A 42 6.71 2.69 10.69
C ILE A 42 6.88 4.06 10.03
N THR A 43 7.88 4.84 10.46
CA THR A 43 8.12 6.18 9.92
C THR A 43 8.39 6.12 8.41
N VAL A 44 9.26 5.22 7.96
CA VAL A 44 9.57 5.09 6.53
C VAL A 44 8.35 4.58 5.75
N ALA A 45 7.56 3.65 6.29
CA ALA A 45 6.32 3.18 5.65
C ALA A 45 5.30 4.31 5.44
N LEU A 46 5.15 5.19 6.44
CA LEU A 46 4.29 6.37 6.34
C LEU A 46 4.83 7.39 5.34
N LEU A 47 6.14 7.61 5.32
CA LEU A 47 6.78 8.50 4.34
C LEU A 47 6.57 8.01 2.91
N ILE A 48 6.74 6.72 2.64
CA ILE A 48 6.48 6.12 1.33
C ILE A 48 5.00 6.34 0.94
N THR A 49 4.07 6.00 1.83
CA THR A 49 2.63 6.21 1.61
C THR A 49 2.29 7.67 1.29
N TRP A 50 2.87 8.62 2.02
CA TRP A 50 2.66 10.05 1.78
C TRP A 50 3.22 10.51 0.45
N GLN A 51 4.39 9.99 0.07
CA GLN A 51 5.06 10.36 -1.17
C GLN A 51 4.33 9.84 -2.41
N THR A 52 3.75 8.63 -2.33
CA THR A 52 3.02 7.99 -3.43
C THR A 52 1.53 8.34 -3.48
N ARG A 53 1.05 9.27 -2.64
CA ARG A 53 -0.39 9.64 -2.53
C ARG A 53 -1.06 10.08 -3.82
N LEU A 54 -0.28 10.51 -4.81
CA LEU A 54 -0.78 10.94 -6.11
C LEU A 54 -1.17 9.77 -7.01
N LEU A 55 -0.60 8.58 -6.77
CA LEU A 55 -0.91 7.35 -7.49
C LEU A 55 -1.83 6.48 -6.64
N LYS A 56 -3.10 6.38 -7.03
CA LYS A 56 -4.10 5.63 -6.26
C LYS A 56 -3.71 4.16 -6.10
N SER A 57 -3.17 3.52 -7.14
CA SER A 57 -2.62 2.15 -7.04
C SER A 57 -1.65 2.00 -5.88
N GLU A 58 -0.60 2.81 -5.89
CA GLU A 58 0.47 2.74 -4.89
C GLU A 58 -0.01 3.15 -3.50
N LEU A 59 -0.90 4.15 -3.41
CA LEU A 59 -1.43 4.61 -2.13
C LEU A 59 -2.15 3.50 -1.36
N TYR A 60 -3.04 2.74 -2.01
CA TYR A 60 -3.80 1.69 -1.32
C TYR A 60 -2.92 0.51 -0.92
N HIS A 61 -1.92 0.16 -1.74
CA HIS A 61 -0.93 -0.86 -1.38
C HIS A 61 -0.04 -0.42 -0.22
N ASN A 62 0.50 0.80 -0.28
CA ASN A 62 1.37 1.33 0.77
C ASN A 62 0.62 1.52 2.09
N LEU A 63 -0.65 1.92 2.04
CA LEU A 63 -1.50 1.98 3.23
C LEU A 63 -1.73 0.60 3.83
N ALA A 64 -1.96 -0.43 3.01
CA ALA A 64 -2.05 -1.80 3.49
C ALA A 64 -0.76 -2.27 4.17
N VAL A 65 0.41 -1.93 3.61
CA VAL A 65 1.72 -2.20 4.23
C VAL A 65 1.88 -1.46 5.57
N VAL A 66 1.44 -0.21 5.68
CA VAL A 66 1.45 0.54 6.96
C VAL A 66 0.62 -0.17 8.04
N PHE A 67 -0.59 -0.62 7.70
CA PHE A 67 -1.45 -1.35 8.64
C PHE A 67 -0.85 -2.70 9.02
N TRP A 68 -0.23 -3.39 8.06
CA TRP A 68 0.48 -4.64 8.32
C TRP A 68 1.64 -4.46 9.30
N ILE A 69 2.51 -3.47 9.06
CA ILE A 69 3.65 -3.17 9.94
C ILE A 69 3.17 -2.76 11.32
N SER A 70 2.07 -2.00 11.40
CA SER A 70 1.45 -1.63 12.67
C SER A 70 0.92 -2.85 13.43
N ALA A 71 0.32 -3.81 12.72
CA ALA A 71 -0.13 -5.08 13.29
C ALA A 71 1.04 -5.90 13.85
N ASN A 72 2.13 -6.04 13.09
CA ASN A 72 3.35 -6.71 13.54
C ASN A 72 4.00 -5.99 14.73
N GLY A 73 3.98 -4.66 14.73
CA GLY A 73 4.47 -3.85 15.84
C GLY A 73 3.69 -4.11 17.11
N TYR A 74 2.36 -4.11 17.02
CA TYR A 74 1.48 -4.41 18.15
C TYR A 74 1.70 -5.84 18.68
N TRP A 75 1.72 -6.85 17.80
CA TRP A 75 1.97 -8.23 18.20
C TRP A 75 3.33 -8.37 18.90
N MET A 76 4.40 -7.82 18.31
CA MET A 76 5.72 -7.82 18.93
C MET A 76 5.74 -7.17 20.31
N ILE A 77 5.06 -6.03 20.49
CA ILE A 77 4.97 -5.35 21.80
C ILE A 77 4.23 -6.22 22.81
N VAL A 78 3.11 -6.84 22.43
CA VAL A 78 2.38 -7.77 23.31
C VAL A 78 3.28 -8.92 23.76
N GLU A 79 4.03 -9.52 22.83
CA GLU A 79 4.91 -10.65 23.14
C GLU A 79 6.11 -10.24 24.02
N PHE A 80 6.63 -9.02 23.87
CA PHE A 80 7.74 -8.54 24.68
C PHE A 80 7.37 -8.18 26.12
N PHE A 81 6.17 -7.64 26.34
CA PHE A 81 5.76 -7.06 27.62
C PHE A 81 4.69 -7.89 28.35
N TRP A 82 3.88 -8.65 27.62
CA TRP A 82 2.80 -9.48 28.16
C TRP A 82 2.82 -10.90 27.57
N PRO A 83 3.94 -11.65 27.73
CA PRO A 83 4.05 -13.00 27.18
C PRO A 83 3.02 -13.98 27.77
N ASP A 84 2.55 -13.72 29.00
CA ASP A 84 1.55 -14.57 29.67
C ASP A 84 0.11 -14.35 29.15
N PHE A 85 -0.13 -13.27 28.40
CA PHE A 85 -1.45 -12.92 27.88
C PHE A 85 -1.53 -13.14 26.36
N ASP A 86 -1.46 -14.41 25.95
CA ASP A 86 -1.45 -14.79 24.55
C ASP A 86 -2.71 -14.33 23.79
N ASP A 87 -3.84 -14.18 24.49
CA ASP A 87 -5.10 -13.71 23.90
C ASP A 87 -4.99 -12.28 23.33
N LEU A 88 -4.10 -11.44 23.87
CA LEU A 88 -3.95 -10.07 23.39
C LEU A 88 -3.40 -10.01 21.95
N ARG A 89 -2.71 -11.07 21.49
CA ARG A 89 -2.19 -11.13 20.12
C ARG A 89 -3.31 -11.19 19.09
N TYR A 90 -4.47 -11.73 19.42
CA TYR A 90 -5.60 -11.81 18.49
C TYR A 90 -6.09 -10.43 18.05
N TYR A 91 -5.92 -9.41 18.88
CA TYR A 91 -6.23 -8.04 18.49
C TYR A 91 -5.33 -7.51 17.36
N SER A 92 -4.15 -8.12 17.11
CA SER A 92 -3.34 -7.80 15.93
C SER A 92 -4.06 -8.12 14.62
N ALA A 93 -5.02 -9.06 14.64
CA ALA A 93 -5.83 -9.40 13.46
C ALA A 93 -6.68 -8.23 12.96
N ILE A 94 -7.01 -7.26 13.83
CA ILE A 94 -7.79 -6.06 13.45
C ILE A 94 -7.02 -5.21 12.43
N PRO A 95 -5.80 -4.70 12.71
CA PRO A 95 -5.02 -3.97 11.72
C PRO A 95 -4.65 -4.81 10.50
N PHE A 96 -4.41 -6.13 10.65
CA PHE A 96 -4.25 -7.02 9.50
C PHE A 96 -5.48 -7.01 8.57
N GLY A 97 -6.68 -7.15 9.15
CA GLY A 97 -7.94 -7.11 8.42
C GLY A 97 -8.16 -5.77 7.72
N ILE A 98 -7.82 -4.66 8.36
CA ILE A 98 -7.87 -3.33 7.74
C ILE A 98 -6.93 -3.25 6.53
N GLY A 99 -5.71 -3.78 6.63
CA GLY A 99 -4.77 -3.85 5.51
C GLY A 99 -5.32 -4.66 4.33
N ILE A 100 -5.93 -5.82 4.60
CA ILE A 100 -6.60 -6.64 3.57
C ILE A 100 -7.74 -5.86 2.91
N ILE A 101 -8.54 -5.14 3.69
CA ILE A 101 -9.64 -4.31 3.17
C ILE A 101 -9.12 -3.25 2.20
N PHE A 102 -7.98 -2.60 2.48
CA PHE A 102 -7.40 -1.62 1.56
C PHE A 102 -6.99 -2.24 0.21
N ILE A 103 -6.33 -3.40 0.23
CA ILE A 103 -5.96 -4.12 -0.99
C ILE A 103 -7.22 -4.56 -1.75
N ALA A 104 -8.18 -5.17 -1.05
CA ALA A 104 -9.43 -5.63 -1.64
C ALA A 104 -10.23 -4.48 -2.26
N ALA A 105 -10.34 -3.34 -1.57
CA ALA A 105 -11.00 -2.14 -2.09
C ALA A 105 -10.34 -1.64 -3.39
N TYR A 106 -9.00 -1.69 -3.47
CA TYR A 106 -8.30 -1.31 -4.69
C TYR A 106 -8.63 -2.24 -5.87
N TYR A 107 -8.50 -3.55 -5.69
CA TYR A 107 -8.70 -4.51 -6.79
C TYR A 107 -10.16 -4.69 -7.19
N LEU A 108 -11.09 -4.65 -6.23
CA LEU A 108 -12.51 -4.90 -6.49
C LEU A 108 -13.29 -3.67 -6.92
N ILE A 109 -12.91 -2.47 -6.46
CA ILE A 109 -13.69 -1.25 -6.69
C ILE A 109 -12.93 -0.27 -7.58
N ILE A 110 -11.66 0.01 -7.28
CA ILE A 110 -10.94 1.12 -7.92
C ILE A 110 -10.46 0.73 -9.31
N LEU A 111 -9.77 -0.39 -9.43
CA LEU A 111 -9.23 -0.87 -10.72
C LEU A 111 -10.31 -1.06 -11.80
N PRO A 112 -11.48 -1.66 -11.52
CA PRO A 112 -12.55 -1.77 -12.51
C PRO A 112 -13.13 -0.42 -12.92
N ASN A 113 -13.26 0.52 -11.97
CA ASN A 113 -13.79 1.84 -12.24
C ASN A 113 -12.84 2.70 -13.09
N GLU A 114 -11.52 2.55 -12.90
CA GLU A 114 -10.51 3.19 -13.75
C GLU A 114 -10.56 2.64 -15.18
N LYS A 115 -10.66 1.30 -15.34
CA LYS A 115 -10.83 0.67 -16.67
C LYS A 115 -12.09 1.16 -17.39
N LYS A 116 -13.22 1.27 -16.67
CA LYS A 116 -14.48 1.81 -17.23
C LYS A 116 -14.33 3.26 -17.67
N ARG A 117 -13.64 4.10 -16.88
CA ARG A 117 -13.39 5.50 -17.24
C ARG A 117 -12.50 5.64 -18.46
N LEU A 118 -11.41 4.87 -18.53
CA LEU A 118 -10.51 4.86 -19.68
C LEU A 118 -11.23 4.44 -20.97
N SER A 119 -12.04 3.38 -20.90
CA SER A 119 -12.88 2.94 -22.03
C SER A 119 -13.85 4.05 -22.48
N LYS A 120 -14.53 4.72 -21.55
CA LYS A 120 -15.46 5.82 -21.88
C LYS A 120 -14.74 7.00 -22.54
N SER A 121 -13.58 7.40 -22.03
CA SER A 121 -12.77 8.48 -22.60
C SER A 121 -12.22 8.15 -23.99
N ALA A 122 -11.76 6.91 -24.22
CA ALA A 122 -11.31 6.48 -25.55
C ALA A 122 -12.45 6.56 -26.59
N VAL A 123 -13.65 6.10 -26.21
CA VAL A 123 -14.85 6.18 -27.07
C VAL A 123 -15.26 7.64 -27.37
N THR A 124 -14.99 8.59 -26.48
CA THR A 124 -15.37 10.00 -26.71
C THR A 124 -14.39 10.74 -27.63
N VAL A 125 -13.13 10.30 -27.68
CA VAL A 125 -12.07 10.93 -28.49
C VAL A 125 -12.08 10.42 -29.94
N GLU A 126 -12.55 9.20 -30.19
CA GLU A 126 -12.66 8.62 -31.54
C GLU A 126 -13.86 9.15 -32.36
N VAL A 127 -14.69 10.06 -31.82
CA VAL A 127 -15.77 10.71 -32.59
C VAL A 127 -15.50 12.20 -32.85
N PRO A 128 -14.54 12.57 -33.70
CA PRO A 128 -14.68 13.78 -34.50
C PRO A 128 -15.71 13.49 -35.59
N ASN A 129 -16.88 14.14 -35.49
CA ASN A 129 -17.77 14.32 -36.64
C ASN A 129 -17.00 15.12 -37.71
N ALA A 130 -16.27 14.44 -38.57
CA ALA A 130 -16.18 14.85 -39.96
C ALA A 130 -17.49 14.39 -40.62
N PHE A 131 -18.50 15.26 -40.54
CA PHE A 131 -19.60 15.46 -41.48
C PHE A 131 -19.49 14.58 -42.74
N ILE A 132 -20.35 13.58 -42.96
CA ILE A 132 -21.72 13.73 -43.51
C ILE A 132 -21.87 15.02 -44.33
N ASP A 133 -21.44 15.01 -45.58
CA ASP A 133 -22.23 15.55 -46.70
C ASP A 133 -21.79 14.87 -48.01
N GLY A 134 -22.77 14.53 -48.86
CA GLY A 134 -22.53 13.98 -50.19
C GLY A 134 -23.21 12.66 -50.52
N SER A 135 -24.41 12.38 -50.01
CA SER A 135 -25.30 11.44 -50.72
C SER A 135 -25.84 12.11 -51.98
N ASN A 136 -25.67 11.44 -53.13
CA ASN A 136 -26.45 11.53 -54.35
C ASN A 136 -26.67 12.92 -54.99
N LYS A 137 -26.17 13.07 -56.22
CA LYS A 137 -26.97 13.51 -57.38
C LYS A 137 -26.22 13.22 -58.69
N GLU A 138 -26.89 12.37 -59.49
CA GLU A 138 -26.84 12.19 -60.96
C GLU A 138 -25.57 11.65 -61.64
#